data_AF-A0A954R419-F1
#
_entry.id   AF-A0A954R419-F1
#
_cell.length_a   1.000
_cell.length_b   1.000
_cell.length_c   1.000
_cell.angle_alpha   90.00
_cell.angle_beta   90.00
_cell.angle_gamma   90.00
#
_symmetry.space_group_name_H-M   'P 1'
#
loop_
_entity.id
_entity.type
_entity.pdbx_description
1 polymer ?
#
loop_
_entity_poly.entity_id
_entity_poly.type
_entity_poly.pdbx_seq_one_letter_code
_entity_poly.pdbx_strand_id
1 'polypeptide(L)'
;AVLMGEVLNGVTTLGGTDKLIQTEQSRQLPSHPELLKQTLVWSPGHVTEEDAIERSTKVYDTFTSTAGDKALICLGSVKSNPVVEVSIAETFRATPFQSEDDVEKASDRHCPFFLRYRDHDPHIASASAGMRLSKTEDAKEPGIYYEKADGTWAYAGGQDTALVFYVYRESLGQLEMVLSGFSGRATRLLARTLANRSEEFWPPVYQENYLQVGAFIVQYQPSDGEGQSDDILRTDVVGNPTVTRIPAEAIARRMRMSHAQSTEENPATQPV
;
A
#
# COMPACT_ATOMS: atom_id res chain seq x y z
N ALA A 1 10.83 9.18 -14.54
CA ALA A 1 11.98 9.36 -13.61
C ALA A 1 11.60 8.82 -12.24
N VAL A 2 12.21 7.72 -11.81
CA VAL A 2 12.01 7.14 -10.47
C VAL A 2 12.87 7.95 -9.50
N LEU A 3 12.24 8.47 -8.46
CA LEU A 3 12.85 9.44 -7.57
C LEU A 3 13.67 8.71 -6.52
N MET A 4 15.00 8.90 -6.55
CA MET A 4 15.90 8.46 -5.47
C MET A 4 15.46 9.13 -4.17
N GLY A 5 15.09 8.33 -3.19
CA GLY A 5 14.85 8.80 -1.83
C GLY A 5 16.17 9.19 -1.19
N GLU A 6 16.33 10.48 -0.89
CA GLU A 6 17.27 10.93 0.13
C GLU A 6 16.63 11.96 1.06
N VAL A 7 16.68 11.58 2.34
CA VAL A 7 16.86 12.37 3.57
C VAL A 7 15.66 13.06 4.24
N LEU A 8 15.34 12.42 5.36
CA LEU A 8 14.65 12.83 6.58
C LEU A 8 15.03 14.22 7.10
N ASN A 9 14.02 14.97 7.57
CA ASN A 9 14.22 15.97 8.62
C ASN A 9 13.51 15.49 9.89
N GLY A 10 14.30 15.05 10.87
CA GLY A 10 13.81 14.66 12.20
C GLY A 10 14.75 13.71 12.93
N VAL A 11 15.90 14.24 13.39
CA VAL A 11 16.85 13.64 14.36
C VAL A 11 17.01 12.12 14.31
N THR A 12 17.57 11.61 13.22
CA THR A 12 18.29 10.33 13.22
C THR A 12 19.77 10.62 13.31
N THR A 13 20.45 10.04 14.29
CA THR A 13 21.92 9.92 14.29
C THR A 13 22.32 9.20 13.01
N LEU A 14 22.73 9.98 12.01
CA LEU A 14 23.49 9.54 10.85
C LEU A 14 24.79 8.91 11.36
N GLY A 15 24.76 7.60 11.54
CA GLY A 15 25.88 6.82 12.04
C GLY A 15 25.74 5.35 11.66
N GLY A 16 26.35 4.98 10.54
CA GLY A 16 26.77 3.61 10.28
C GLY A 16 26.15 2.95 9.06
N THR A 17 26.69 3.24 7.88
CA THR A 17 26.68 2.33 6.71
C THR A 17 27.65 1.14 6.89
N ASP A 18 28.18 0.90 8.10
CA ASP A 18 29.37 0.07 8.32
C ASP A 18 29.08 -1.33 8.91
N LYS A 19 27.86 -1.84 8.79
CA LYS A 19 27.51 -3.21 9.26
C LYS A 19 26.66 -4.04 8.30
N LEU A 20 26.80 -3.83 7.00
CA LEU A 20 26.29 -4.79 6.00
C LEU A 20 27.21 -6.01 5.79
N ILE A 21 28.31 -6.14 6.56
CA ILE A 21 29.29 -7.24 6.43
C ILE A 21 29.49 -8.06 7.72
N GLN A 22 28.73 -7.83 8.80
CA GLN A 22 28.90 -8.64 10.02
C GLN A 22 27.69 -9.51 10.35
N THR A 23 27.80 -10.75 9.87
CA THR A 23 27.61 -12.02 10.57
C THR A 23 26.28 -12.26 11.29
N GLU A 24 25.64 -13.36 10.87
CA GLU A 24 24.76 -14.18 11.68
C GLU A 24 25.27 -14.33 13.12
N GLN A 25 24.70 -13.57 14.05
CA GLN A 25 24.71 -13.92 15.46
C GLN A 25 23.59 -13.17 16.16
N SER A 26 22.59 -13.96 16.56
CA SER A 26 21.55 -13.66 17.52
C SER A 26 22.04 -12.79 18.68
N ARG A 27 21.75 -11.49 18.61
CA ARG A 27 21.57 -10.65 19.80
C ARG A 27 20.14 -10.16 19.77
N GLN A 28 19.33 -10.68 20.70
CA GLN A 28 18.05 -10.09 21.08
C GLN A 28 18.33 -8.62 21.45
N LEU A 29 18.08 -7.72 20.51
CA LEU A 29 17.96 -6.31 20.80
C LEU A 29 16.64 -6.14 21.57
N PRO A 30 16.65 -5.48 22.74
CA PRO A 30 15.42 -5.20 23.45
C PRO A 30 14.50 -4.36 22.55
N SER A 31 13.22 -4.75 22.49
CA SER A 31 12.18 -4.06 21.74
C SER A 31 11.81 -2.76 22.45
N HIS A 32 12.60 -1.72 22.26
CA HIS A 32 12.22 -0.38 22.69
C HIS A 32 11.44 0.32 21.57
N PRO A 33 10.35 1.06 21.89
CA PRO A 33 9.54 1.80 20.91
C PRO A 33 10.31 2.91 20.16
N GLU A 34 11.56 3.19 20.56
CA GLU A 34 12.45 4.20 19.98
C GLU A 34 13.39 3.69 18.87
N LEU A 35 13.31 2.41 18.50
CA LEU A 35 14.17 1.84 17.45
C LEU A 35 13.56 1.99 16.05
N LEU A 36 13.94 3.07 15.35
CA LEU A 36 13.68 3.21 13.91
C LEU A 36 14.64 2.31 13.12
N LYS A 37 14.09 1.30 12.43
CA LYS A 37 14.84 0.47 11.48
C LYS A 37 14.45 0.85 10.04
N GLN A 38 15.34 1.53 9.34
CA GLN A 38 15.17 1.77 7.91
C GLN A 38 15.72 0.58 7.12
N THR A 39 14.90 0.05 6.21
CA THR A 39 15.30 -1.05 5.32
C THR A 39 15.09 -0.63 3.88
N LEU A 40 16.13 -0.75 3.06
CA LEU A 40 16.02 -0.56 1.62
C LEU A 40 15.52 -1.84 0.95
N VAL A 41 14.61 -1.64 -0.01
CA VAL A 41 14.07 -2.67 -0.90
C VAL A 41 14.27 -2.21 -2.34
N TRP A 42 14.28 -3.18 -3.25
CA TRP A 42 14.52 -2.90 -4.66
C TRP A 42 13.22 -2.53 -5.35
N SER A 43 13.25 -1.46 -6.17
CA SER A 43 12.18 -1.19 -7.12
C SER A 43 12.33 -2.16 -8.30
N PRO A 44 11.25 -2.83 -8.72
CA PRO A 44 11.30 -3.71 -9.88
C PRO A 44 11.76 -2.94 -11.13
N GLY A 45 12.64 -3.55 -11.92
CA GLY A 45 13.33 -2.92 -13.05
C GLY A 45 14.77 -2.47 -12.75
N HIS A 46 15.20 -2.43 -11.49
CA HIS A 46 16.62 -2.23 -11.13
C HIS A 46 17.36 -3.56 -10.88
N VAL A 47 16.62 -4.57 -10.44
CA VAL A 47 17.05 -5.96 -10.27
C VAL A 47 16.05 -6.87 -10.98
N THR A 48 16.32 -8.19 -11.01
CA THR A 48 15.33 -9.14 -11.52
C THR A 48 14.05 -9.08 -10.68
N GLU A 49 12.90 -9.38 -11.29
CA GLU A 49 11.62 -9.38 -10.56
C GLU A 49 11.65 -10.38 -9.39
N GLU A 50 12.25 -11.55 -9.61
CA GLU A 50 12.46 -12.58 -8.58
C GLU A 50 13.25 -12.05 -7.37
N ASP A 51 14.38 -11.36 -7.59
CA ASP A 51 15.18 -10.78 -6.50
C ASP A 51 14.41 -9.69 -5.73
N ALA A 52 13.60 -8.88 -6.43
CA ALA A 52 12.77 -7.85 -5.81
C ALA A 52 11.67 -8.47 -4.95
N ILE A 53 11.01 -9.52 -5.46
CA ILE A 53 9.99 -10.30 -4.77
C ILE A 53 10.60 -10.97 -3.53
N GLU A 54 11.67 -11.74 -3.67
CA GLU A 54 12.32 -12.45 -2.57
C GLU A 54 12.72 -11.48 -1.45
N ARG A 55 13.35 -10.35 -1.82
CA ARG A 55 13.74 -9.31 -0.86
C ARG A 55 12.53 -8.76 -0.11
N SER A 56 11.44 -8.48 -0.81
CA SER A 56 10.23 -7.90 -0.21
C SER A 56 9.53 -8.86 0.75
N THR A 57 9.37 -10.13 0.34
CA THR A 57 8.83 -11.20 1.17
C THR A 57 9.68 -11.37 2.43
N LYS A 58 11.00 -11.43 2.30
CA LYS A 58 11.90 -11.54 3.45
C LYS A 58 11.78 -10.38 4.43
N VAL A 59 11.60 -9.15 3.94
CA VAL A 59 11.40 -7.96 4.79
C VAL A 59 10.08 -8.06 5.53
N TYR A 60 9.01 -8.45 4.83
CA TYR A 60 7.68 -8.63 5.41
C TYR A 60 7.65 -9.76 6.45
N ASP A 61 8.18 -10.94 6.12
CA ASP A 61 8.26 -12.09 7.02
C ASP A 61 9.08 -11.78 8.28
N THR A 62 10.19 -11.05 8.12
CA THR A 62 10.96 -10.59 9.27
C THR A 62 10.12 -9.69 10.17
N PHE A 63 9.32 -8.79 9.59
CA PHE A 63 8.40 -7.95 10.34
C PHE A 63 7.31 -8.76 11.04
N THR A 64 6.69 -9.74 10.38
CA THR A 64 5.58 -10.51 10.96
C THR A 64 6.03 -11.64 11.90
N SER A 65 7.30 -12.06 11.85
CA SER A 65 7.86 -13.19 12.62
C SER A 65 7.73 -13.09 14.15
N THR A 66 7.47 -11.90 14.70
CA THR A 66 7.30 -11.69 16.14
C THR A 66 6.09 -10.80 16.43
N ALA A 67 5.31 -11.13 17.45
CA ALA A 67 4.31 -10.19 17.98
C ALA A 67 4.99 -9.09 18.81
N GLY A 68 4.31 -7.96 18.99
CA GLY A 68 4.75 -6.84 19.82
C GLY A 68 4.41 -5.50 19.17
N ASP A 69 4.49 -4.44 19.96
CA ASP A 69 4.15 -3.07 19.53
C ASP A 69 5.16 -2.55 18.52
N LYS A 70 4.81 -2.65 17.23
CA LYS A 70 5.67 -2.19 16.12
C LYS A 70 4.87 -1.80 14.89
N ALA A 71 5.50 -1.00 14.05
CA ALA A 71 4.92 -0.57 12.78
C ALA A 71 5.85 -0.86 11.59
N LEU A 72 5.27 -1.29 10.48
CA LEU A 72 5.88 -1.33 9.16
C LEU A 72 5.28 -0.20 8.32
N ILE A 73 6.08 0.81 7.99
CA ILE A 73 5.66 1.94 7.15
C ILE A 73 6.30 1.78 5.76
N CYS A 74 5.48 1.50 4.77
CA CYS A 74 5.86 1.37 3.37
C CYS A 74 5.60 2.69 2.64
N LEU A 75 6.67 3.35 2.20
CA LEU A 75 6.61 4.54 1.36
C LEU A 75 6.67 4.14 -0.12
N GLY A 76 5.76 4.68 -0.93
CA GLY A 76 5.70 4.42 -2.36
C GLY A 76 4.56 3.49 -2.77
N SER A 77 4.61 3.00 -4.01
CA SER A 77 3.62 2.05 -4.56
C SER A 77 4.27 0.71 -4.88
N VAL A 78 3.48 -0.26 -5.33
CA VAL A 78 3.96 -1.57 -5.80
C VAL A 78 5.08 -1.47 -6.84
N LYS A 79 5.13 -0.36 -7.61
CA LYS A 79 6.20 -0.09 -8.60
C LYS A 79 7.55 0.30 -7.99
N SER A 80 7.56 0.87 -6.79
CA SER A 80 8.77 1.39 -6.15
C SER A 80 9.13 0.65 -4.86
N ASN A 81 8.15 -0.01 -4.24
CA ASN A 81 8.27 -0.71 -2.97
C ASN A 81 7.38 -1.95 -3.00
N PRO A 82 7.90 -3.12 -3.41
CA PRO A 82 7.13 -4.36 -3.50
C PRO A 82 6.59 -4.87 -2.16
N VAL A 83 7.09 -4.40 -1.01
CA VAL A 83 6.51 -4.75 0.31
C VAL A 83 5.07 -4.24 0.44
N VAL A 84 4.72 -3.17 -0.29
CA VAL A 84 3.34 -2.67 -0.38
C VAL A 84 2.40 -3.76 -0.90
N GLU A 85 2.82 -4.48 -1.95
CA GLU A 85 2.03 -5.57 -2.53
C GLU A 85 1.83 -6.70 -1.51
N VAL A 86 2.89 -7.12 -0.82
CA VAL A 86 2.82 -8.19 0.17
C VAL A 86 1.86 -7.84 1.31
N SER A 87 1.96 -6.61 1.86
CA SER A 87 1.08 -6.15 2.95
C SER A 87 -0.40 -6.09 2.54
N ILE A 88 -0.68 -5.57 1.34
CA ILE A 88 -2.05 -5.48 0.82
C ILE A 88 -2.61 -6.88 0.53
N ALA A 89 -1.83 -7.73 -0.15
CA ALA A 89 -2.21 -9.09 -0.49
C ALA A 89 -2.51 -9.92 0.76
N GLU A 90 -1.66 -9.87 1.78
CA GLU A 90 -1.88 -10.54 3.06
C GLU A 90 -3.17 -10.05 3.76
N THR A 91 -3.47 -8.75 3.66
CA THR A 91 -4.68 -8.21 4.27
C THR A 91 -5.96 -8.76 3.64
N PHE A 92 -6.01 -8.82 2.31
CA PHE A 92 -7.19 -9.26 1.57
C PHE A 92 -7.15 -10.74 1.17
N ARG A 93 -6.16 -11.50 1.67
CA ARG A 93 -5.87 -12.89 1.32
C ARG A 93 -5.75 -13.13 -0.18
N ALA A 94 -5.12 -12.20 -0.89
CA ALA A 94 -4.72 -12.39 -2.27
C ALA A 94 -3.34 -13.06 -2.34
N THR A 95 -3.01 -13.64 -3.49
CA THR A 95 -1.63 -14.05 -3.77
C THR A 95 -0.81 -12.82 -4.14
N PRO A 96 0.26 -12.47 -3.40
CA PRO A 96 1.11 -11.35 -3.78
C PRO A 96 1.79 -11.63 -5.12
N PHE A 97 1.98 -10.59 -5.92
CA PHE A 97 2.63 -10.66 -7.24
C PHE A 97 1.89 -11.53 -8.27
N GLN A 98 0.57 -11.70 -8.11
CA GLN A 98 -0.28 -12.34 -9.11
C GLN A 98 -1.20 -11.29 -9.74
N SER A 99 -1.26 -11.24 -11.07
CA SER A 99 -2.13 -10.28 -11.77
C SER A 99 -3.59 -10.67 -11.63
N GLU A 100 -4.42 -9.69 -11.32
CA GLU A 100 -5.88 -9.79 -11.32
C GLU A 100 -6.52 -9.12 -12.54
N ASP A 101 -5.76 -8.77 -13.58
CA ASP A 101 -6.31 -8.18 -14.80
C ASP A 101 -7.36 -9.07 -15.50
N ASP A 102 -7.23 -10.39 -15.33
CA ASP A 102 -8.06 -11.39 -16.00
C ASP A 102 -9.13 -12.03 -15.09
N VAL A 103 -9.47 -11.42 -13.95
CA VAL A 103 -10.69 -11.82 -13.22
C VAL A 103 -11.93 -11.57 -14.08
N GLU A 104 -13.02 -12.32 -13.87
CA GLU A 104 -14.21 -12.22 -14.72
C GLU A 104 -14.91 -10.86 -14.57
N LYS A 105 -15.11 -10.41 -13.34
CA LYS A 105 -15.69 -9.09 -13.00
C LYS A 105 -14.82 -8.33 -12.03
N ALA A 106 -14.95 -7.00 -11.99
CA ALA A 106 -14.22 -6.18 -11.04
C ALA A 106 -14.68 -6.43 -9.58
N SER A 107 -15.88 -6.99 -9.41
CA SER A 107 -16.36 -7.52 -8.13
C SER A 107 -15.58 -8.74 -7.65
N ASP A 108 -14.78 -9.38 -8.50
CA ASP A 108 -14.07 -10.63 -8.15
C ASP A 108 -12.63 -10.36 -7.72
N ARG A 109 -12.15 -9.11 -7.81
CA ARG A 109 -10.83 -8.69 -7.31
C ARG A 109 -10.73 -8.87 -5.79
N HIS A 110 -9.54 -9.09 -5.26
CA HIS A 110 -9.40 -9.18 -3.79
C HIS A 110 -9.35 -7.80 -3.14
N CYS A 111 -8.79 -6.80 -3.82
CA CYS A 111 -8.61 -5.47 -3.25
C CYS A 111 -9.81 -4.54 -3.53
N PRO A 112 -10.22 -3.67 -2.57
CA PRO A 112 -11.28 -2.67 -2.75
C PRO A 112 -10.78 -1.38 -3.41
N PHE A 113 -9.51 -1.36 -3.80
CA PHE A 113 -8.85 -0.31 -4.56
C PHE A 113 -7.93 -0.94 -5.59
N PHE A 114 -7.67 -0.20 -6.67
CA PHE A 114 -6.92 -0.68 -7.81
C PHE A 114 -6.07 0.45 -8.37
N LEU A 115 -4.77 0.21 -8.49
CA LEU A 115 -3.82 1.11 -9.13
C LEU A 115 -3.67 0.72 -10.61
N ARG A 116 -4.28 1.49 -11.52
CA ARG A 116 -4.06 1.31 -12.95
C ARG A 116 -2.70 1.90 -13.34
N TYR A 117 -1.76 1.06 -13.77
CA TYR A 117 -0.42 1.48 -14.18
C TYR A 117 -0.46 2.45 -15.35
N ARG A 118 0.56 3.28 -15.56
CA ARG A 118 0.70 3.99 -16.84
C ARG A 118 1.14 3.02 -17.92
N ASP A 119 0.79 3.30 -19.17
CA ASP A 119 1.15 2.41 -20.30
C ASP A 119 2.67 2.22 -20.45
N HIS A 120 3.46 3.19 -20.00
CA HIS A 120 4.92 3.19 -20.09
C HIS A 120 5.64 2.83 -18.78
N ASP A 121 4.91 2.62 -17.68
CA ASP A 121 5.50 2.15 -16.42
C ASP A 121 5.73 0.63 -16.48
N PRO A 122 6.64 0.07 -15.67
CA PRO A 122 6.70 -1.38 -15.48
C PRO A 122 5.37 -1.94 -14.93
N HIS A 123 4.87 -3.02 -15.54
CA HIS A 123 3.62 -3.69 -15.18
C HIS A 123 3.90 -4.97 -14.38
N ILE A 124 4.39 -4.80 -13.16
CA ILE A 124 4.61 -5.94 -12.25
C ILE A 124 3.25 -6.57 -11.93
N ALA A 125 3.18 -7.89 -11.91
CA ALA A 125 1.98 -8.58 -11.48
C ALA A 125 1.62 -8.17 -10.04
N SER A 126 0.33 -7.95 -9.76
CA SER A 126 -0.13 -7.41 -8.47
C SER A 126 -1.62 -7.67 -8.27
N ALA A 127 -2.00 -7.96 -7.02
CA ALA A 127 -3.38 -8.05 -6.58
C ALA A 127 -4.06 -6.68 -6.49
N SER A 128 -3.27 -5.62 -6.23
CA SER A 128 -3.75 -4.26 -6.00
C SER A 128 -3.52 -3.30 -7.18
N ALA A 129 -2.89 -3.77 -8.26
CA ALA A 129 -2.52 -2.97 -9.42
C ALA A 129 -2.55 -3.78 -10.72
N GLY A 130 -2.58 -3.10 -11.87
CA GLY A 130 -2.67 -3.76 -13.17
C GLY A 130 -3.03 -2.80 -14.30
N MET A 131 -3.48 -3.34 -15.44
CA MET A 131 -3.86 -2.57 -16.62
C MET A 131 -5.36 -2.42 -16.81
N ARG A 132 -6.17 -3.30 -16.24
CA ARG A 132 -7.64 -3.30 -16.36
C ARG A 132 -8.31 -3.77 -15.07
N LEU A 133 -9.58 -3.41 -14.88
CA LEU A 133 -10.34 -3.82 -13.69
C LEU A 133 -10.81 -5.29 -13.75
N SER A 134 -11.09 -5.81 -14.95
CA SER A 134 -11.41 -7.22 -15.19
C SER A 134 -11.41 -7.52 -16.70
N LYS A 135 -11.76 -8.75 -17.09
CA LYS A 135 -12.06 -9.09 -18.49
C LYS A 135 -13.22 -8.30 -19.08
N THR A 136 -14.19 -7.91 -18.25
CA THR A 136 -15.45 -7.28 -18.67
C THR A 136 -15.50 -5.78 -18.41
N GLU A 137 -14.61 -5.26 -17.58
CA GLU A 137 -14.57 -3.86 -17.16
C GLU A 137 -13.16 -3.28 -17.36
N ASP A 138 -13.07 -2.27 -18.22
CA ASP A 138 -11.82 -1.59 -18.54
C ASP A 138 -11.49 -0.48 -17.53
N ALA A 139 -10.20 -0.16 -17.39
CA ALA A 139 -9.69 0.94 -16.59
C ALA A 139 -8.96 1.94 -17.50
N LYS A 140 -9.74 2.85 -18.09
CA LYS A 140 -9.30 3.72 -19.18
C LYS A 140 -8.13 4.62 -18.81
N GLU A 141 -8.22 5.26 -17.65
CA GLU A 141 -7.27 6.30 -17.22
C GLU A 141 -6.26 5.75 -16.21
N PRO A 142 -4.94 5.97 -16.38
CA PRO A 142 -3.94 5.70 -15.36
C PRO A 142 -4.22 6.46 -14.06
N GLY A 143 -4.29 5.74 -12.95
CA GLY A 143 -4.56 6.34 -11.65
C GLY A 143 -5.06 5.35 -10.63
N ILE A 144 -5.69 5.87 -9.58
CA ILE A 144 -6.27 5.06 -8.51
C ILE A 144 -7.78 4.96 -8.73
N TYR A 145 -8.28 3.73 -8.68
CA TYR A 145 -9.69 3.39 -8.65
C TYR A 145 -10.03 2.80 -7.29
N TYR A 146 -11.29 2.94 -6.88
CA TYR A 146 -11.79 2.32 -5.66
C TYR A 146 -13.23 1.87 -5.85
N GLU A 147 -13.61 0.88 -5.06
CA GLU A 147 -14.96 0.35 -5.03
C GLU A 147 -15.84 1.22 -4.13
N LYS A 148 -17.02 1.58 -4.63
CA LYS A 148 -18.04 2.35 -3.90
C LYS A 148 -18.90 1.42 -3.03
N ALA A 149 -19.73 2.01 -2.17
CA ALA A 149 -20.60 1.26 -1.26
C ALA A 149 -21.54 0.28 -2.00
N ASP A 150 -21.97 0.64 -3.21
CA ASP A 150 -22.85 -0.16 -4.08
C ASP A 150 -22.13 -1.27 -4.88
N GLY A 151 -20.81 -1.40 -4.75
CA GLY A 151 -20.00 -2.38 -5.47
C GLY A 151 -19.52 -1.92 -6.85
N THR A 152 -19.91 -0.73 -7.29
CA THR A 152 -19.40 -0.15 -8.55
C THR A 152 -18.06 0.55 -8.34
N TRP A 153 -17.23 0.61 -9.37
CA TRP A 153 -15.91 1.24 -9.28
C TRP A 153 -15.93 2.72 -9.69
N ALA A 154 -15.12 3.54 -9.03
CA ALA A 154 -14.90 4.94 -9.35
C ALA A 154 -13.42 5.23 -9.60
N TYR A 155 -13.16 6.09 -10.58
CA TYR A 155 -11.85 6.68 -10.79
C TYR A 155 -11.65 7.86 -9.82
N ALA A 156 -10.58 7.82 -9.05
CA ALA A 156 -10.24 8.88 -8.10
C ALA A 156 -9.18 9.86 -8.62
N GLY A 157 -8.48 9.55 -9.72
CA GLY A 157 -7.48 10.43 -10.29
C GLY A 157 -6.10 9.79 -10.44
N GLY A 158 -5.23 10.48 -11.15
CA GLY A 158 -3.89 10.03 -11.53
C GLY A 158 -2.80 10.79 -10.79
N GLN A 159 -2.08 11.64 -11.52
CA GLN A 159 -0.82 12.29 -11.09
C GLN A 159 -0.85 12.88 -9.67
N ASP A 160 -1.96 13.51 -9.29
CA ASP A 160 -2.15 14.23 -8.04
C ASP A 160 -3.09 13.49 -7.08
N THR A 161 -2.98 12.16 -7.05
CA THR A 161 -3.77 11.30 -6.18
C THR A 161 -2.88 10.34 -5.40
N ALA A 162 -3.21 10.11 -4.14
CA ALA A 162 -2.51 9.21 -3.24
C ALA A 162 -3.48 8.27 -2.51
N LEU A 163 -2.95 7.13 -2.06
CA LEU A 163 -3.59 6.14 -1.21
C LEU A 163 -2.88 6.12 0.14
N VAL A 164 -3.64 6.24 1.22
CA VAL A 164 -3.23 5.90 2.57
C VAL A 164 -4.00 4.66 2.97
N PHE A 165 -3.28 3.58 3.24
CA PHE A 165 -3.86 2.33 3.68
C PHE A 165 -3.13 1.88 4.93
N TYR A 166 -3.84 1.42 5.95
CA TYR A 166 -3.22 0.81 7.10
C TYR A 166 -4.06 -0.32 7.67
N VAL A 167 -3.38 -1.26 8.31
CA VAL A 167 -3.98 -2.38 9.02
C VAL A 167 -3.33 -2.47 10.38
N TYR A 168 -4.15 -2.37 11.42
CA TYR A 168 -3.71 -2.61 12.78
C TYR A 168 -4.31 -3.93 13.27
N ARG A 169 -3.43 -4.87 13.60
CA ARG A 169 -3.77 -6.19 14.15
C ARG A 169 -3.52 -6.14 15.65
N GLU A 170 -4.54 -5.78 16.40
CA GLU A 170 -4.45 -5.52 17.85
C GLU A 170 -3.97 -6.77 18.61
N SER A 171 -4.39 -7.96 18.19
CA SER A 171 -3.94 -9.24 18.79
C SER A 171 -2.44 -9.51 18.63
N LEU A 172 -1.78 -8.86 17.65
CA LEU A 172 -0.35 -9.00 17.39
C LEU A 172 0.47 -7.76 17.79
N GLY A 173 -0.18 -6.64 18.13
CA GLY A 173 0.48 -5.35 18.35
C GLY A 173 1.09 -4.73 17.09
N GLN A 174 0.68 -5.18 15.90
CA GLN A 174 1.33 -4.83 14.63
C GLN A 174 0.51 -3.82 13.82
N LEU A 175 1.16 -2.74 13.39
CA LEU A 175 0.63 -1.80 12.41
C LEU A 175 1.37 -1.96 11.08
N GLU A 176 0.63 -2.18 10.00
CA GLU A 176 1.12 -2.09 8.64
C GLU A 176 0.54 -0.80 8.02
N MET A 177 1.36 0.03 7.40
CA MET A 177 0.91 1.29 6.78
C MET A 177 1.57 1.48 5.42
N VAL A 178 0.75 1.75 4.41
CA VAL A 178 1.13 2.06 3.04
C VAL A 178 0.80 3.52 2.76
N LEU A 179 1.83 4.29 2.38
CA LEU A 179 1.72 5.70 1.99
C LEU A 179 2.14 5.83 0.53
N SER A 180 1.15 5.82 -0.36
CA SER A 180 1.36 5.62 -1.80
C SER A 180 0.86 6.78 -2.64
N GLY A 181 1.75 7.61 -3.17
CA GLY A 181 1.39 8.56 -4.22
C GLY A 181 1.42 7.88 -5.60
N PHE A 182 0.44 8.19 -6.46
CA PHE A 182 0.48 7.75 -7.86
C PHE A 182 1.69 8.32 -8.63
N SER A 183 2.15 9.49 -8.21
CA SER A 183 3.37 10.15 -8.70
C SER A 183 4.28 10.57 -7.53
N GLY A 184 5.54 10.87 -7.83
CA GLY A 184 6.46 11.44 -6.85
C GLY A 184 6.01 12.81 -6.31
N ARG A 185 5.15 13.53 -7.03
CA ARG A 185 4.52 14.76 -6.56
C ARG A 185 3.43 14.45 -5.53
N ALA A 186 2.52 13.53 -5.84
CA ALA A 186 1.49 13.07 -4.91
C ALA A 186 2.09 12.53 -3.60
N THR A 187 3.21 11.80 -3.65
CA THR A 187 3.90 11.32 -2.43
C THR A 187 4.41 12.48 -1.57
N ARG A 188 4.96 13.55 -2.17
CA ARG A 188 5.40 14.74 -1.41
C ARG A 188 4.23 15.50 -0.81
N LEU A 189 3.15 15.68 -1.58
CA LEU A 189 1.92 16.31 -1.09
C LEU A 189 1.29 15.52 0.04
N LEU A 190 1.34 14.18 -0.03
CA LEU A 190 0.90 13.29 1.04
C LEU A 190 1.72 13.49 2.31
N ALA A 191 3.05 13.57 2.22
CA ALA A 191 3.89 13.84 3.39
C ALA A 191 3.49 15.16 4.08
N ARG A 192 3.23 16.23 3.32
CA ARG A 192 2.74 17.50 3.87
C ARG A 192 1.34 17.36 4.49
N THR A 193 0.47 16.56 3.89
CA THR A 193 -0.89 16.33 4.41
C THR A 193 -0.85 15.59 5.73
N LEU A 194 -0.06 14.52 5.83
CA LEU A 194 0.12 13.75 7.06
C LEU A 194 0.70 14.60 8.20
N ALA A 195 1.61 15.54 7.90
CA ALA A 195 2.18 16.41 8.93
C ALA A 195 1.18 17.41 9.53
N ASN A 196 0.12 17.78 8.79
CA ASN A 196 -0.78 18.88 9.17
C ASN A 196 -2.25 18.47 9.38
N ARG A 197 -2.67 17.32 8.87
CA ARG A 197 -4.07 16.84 8.83
C ARG A 197 -4.13 15.32 9.10
N SER A 198 -3.28 14.80 9.99
CA SER A 198 -3.19 13.35 10.27
C SER A 198 -4.49 12.79 10.84
N GLU A 199 -5.25 13.61 11.56
CA GLU A 199 -6.53 13.27 12.16
C GLU A 199 -7.60 12.86 11.14
N GLU A 200 -7.45 13.25 9.87
CA GLU A 200 -8.42 12.88 8.82
C GLU A 200 -8.33 11.41 8.41
N PHE A 201 -7.20 10.77 8.69
CA PHE A 201 -6.97 9.33 8.48
C PHE A 201 -7.45 8.49 9.68
N TRP A 202 -8.25 9.08 10.57
CA TRP A 202 -8.86 8.46 11.74
C TRP A 202 -10.33 8.89 11.91
N PRO A 203 -11.25 8.05 12.43
CA PRO A 203 -11.10 6.63 12.80
C PRO A 203 -10.85 5.71 11.58
N PRO A 204 -10.46 4.44 11.80
CA PRO A 204 -10.38 3.44 10.74
C PRO A 204 -11.72 3.33 10.00
N VAL A 205 -11.64 2.92 8.74
CA VAL A 205 -12.80 2.71 7.87
C VAL A 205 -13.56 1.46 8.25
N TYR A 206 -12.85 0.42 8.69
CA TYR A 206 -13.41 -0.88 9.04
C TYR A 206 -12.79 -1.40 10.33
N GLN A 207 -13.62 -2.03 11.18
CA GLN A 207 -13.16 -2.66 12.41
C GLN A 207 -13.98 -3.92 12.69
N GLU A 208 -13.30 -5.06 12.83
CA GLU A 208 -13.91 -6.34 13.18
C GLU A 208 -12.86 -7.23 13.85
N ASN A 209 -13.23 -7.96 14.92
CA ASN A 209 -12.38 -9.01 15.53
C ASN A 209 -10.89 -8.61 15.73
N TYR A 210 -10.63 -7.48 16.40
CA TYR A 210 -9.26 -6.98 16.68
C TYR A 210 -8.45 -6.57 15.44
N LEU A 211 -9.09 -6.50 14.27
CA LEU A 211 -8.55 -5.95 13.03
C LEU A 211 -9.15 -4.56 12.82
N GLN A 212 -8.30 -3.57 12.59
CA GLN A 212 -8.70 -2.23 12.17
C GLN A 212 -8.07 -1.92 10.82
N VAL A 213 -8.86 -1.43 9.88
CA VAL A 213 -8.38 -1.07 8.53
C VAL A 213 -8.73 0.38 8.23
N GLY A 214 -7.72 1.18 7.94
CA GLY A 214 -7.86 2.50 7.35
C GLY A 214 -7.59 2.44 5.86
N ALA A 215 -8.45 3.04 5.04
CA ALA A 215 -8.25 3.10 3.59
C ALA A 215 -8.80 4.41 3.04
N PHE A 216 -7.91 5.29 2.58
CA PHE A 216 -8.22 6.67 2.22
C PHE A 216 -7.57 7.03 0.91
N ILE A 217 -8.33 7.70 0.05
CA ILE A 217 -7.83 8.34 -1.16
C ILE A 217 -7.64 9.83 -0.87
N VAL A 218 -6.49 10.37 -1.24
CA VAL A 218 -6.20 11.81 -1.10
C VAL A 218 -6.04 12.41 -2.49
N GLN A 219 -6.89 13.38 -2.82
CA GLN A 219 -6.88 14.08 -4.09
C GLN A 219 -6.41 15.51 -3.90
N TYR A 220 -5.47 15.91 -4.73
CA TYR A 220 -4.87 17.24 -4.75
C TYR A 220 -5.36 17.98 -5.99
N GLN A 221 -6.15 19.04 -5.80
CA GLN A 221 -6.58 19.88 -6.91
C GLN A 221 -5.59 21.04 -7.11
N PRO A 222 -5.29 21.44 -8.36
CA PRO A 222 -4.57 22.68 -8.62
C PRO A 222 -5.37 23.86 -8.03
N SER A 223 -4.69 24.85 -7.46
CA SER A 223 -5.35 26.11 -7.05
C SER A 223 -5.88 26.86 -8.28
N ASP A 224 -7.04 27.50 -8.13
CA ASP A 224 -7.69 28.26 -9.21
C ASP A 224 -6.73 29.26 -9.87
N GLY A 225 -6.59 29.17 -11.19
CA GLY A 225 -5.80 30.10 -12.01
C GLY A 225 -4.37 29.67 -12.34
N GLU A 226 -3.85 28.58 -11.76
CA GLU A 226 -2.55 28.02 -12.11
C GLU A 226 -2.74 26.73 -12.93
N GLY A 227 -2.21 26.71 -14.15
CA GLY A 227 -2.28 25.53 -15.04
C GLY A 227 -1.67 24.30 -14.38
N GLN A 228 -2.09 23.10 -14.81
CA GLN A 228 -1.47 21.84 -14.40
C GLN A 228 0.03 21.88 -14.73
N SER A 229 0.86 22.18 -13.74
CA SER A 229 2.31 22.12 -13.87
C SER A 229 2.76 20.68 -13.64
N ASP A 230 3.46 20.10 -14.61
CA ASP A 230 4.10 18.78 -14.51
C ASP A 230 5.36 18.77 -13.63
N ASP A 231 5.69 19.91 -12.99
CA ASP A 231 6.84 19.97 -12.10
C ASP A 231 6.56 19.16 -10.81
N ILE A 232 7.30 18.06 -10.68
CA ILE A 232 7.22 17.13 -9.55
C ILE A 232 7.66 17.79 -8.23
N LEU A 233 8.47 18.85 -8.30
CA LEU A 233 9.01 19.54 -7.13
C LEU A 233 8.10 20.67 -6.63
N ARG A 234 7.22 21.20 -7.49
CA ARG A 234 6.21 22.19 -7.10
C ARG A 234 5.12 21.54 -6.26
N THR A 235 5.14 21.85 -4.96
CA THR A 235 4.18 21.35 -3.95
C THR A 235 3.54 22.48 -3.14
N ASP A 236 3.90 23.71 -3.50
CA ASP A 236 3.46 24.99 -2.96
C ASP A 236 2.14 25.48 -3.60
N VAL A 237 1.78 24.96 -4.78
CA VAL A 237 0.69 25.44 -5.64
C VAL A 237 -0.53 24.51 -5.65
N VAL A 238 -0.82 23.86 -4.53
CA VAL A 238 -1.89 22.86 -4.46
C VAL A 238 -2.95 23.34 -3.48
N GLY A 239 -4.20 23.28 -3.92
CA GLY A 239 -5.37 23.59 -3.09
C GLY A 239 -5.51 22.61 -1.92
N ASN A 240 -6.53 22.82 -1.09
CA ASN A 240 -6.77 21.95 0.06
C ASN A 240 -7.02 20.50 -0.40
N PRO A 241 -6.30 19.49 0.15
CA PRO A 241 -6.56 18.11 -0.21
C PRO A 241 -7.97 17.69 0.17
N THR A 242 -8.57 16.89 -0.72
CA THR A 242 -9.80 16.15 -0.44
C THR A 242 -9.42 14.75 0.00
N VAL A 243 -9.78 14.37 1.24
CA VAL A 243 -9.58 13.03 1.79
C VAL A 243 -10.88 12.27 1.71
N THR A 244 -10.93 11.23 0.87
CA THR A 244 -12.08 10.36 0.66
C THR A 244 -11.84 9.02 1.33
N ARG A 245 -12.75 8.61 2.22
CA ARG A 245 -12.75 7.27 2.82
C ARG A 245 -13.24 6.27 1.80
N ILE A 246 -12.53 5.16 1.62
CA ILE A 246 -13.10 4.02 0.92
C ILE A 246 -14.29 3.52 1.76
N PRO A 247 -15.45 3.19 1.17
CA PRO A 247 -16.61 2.75 1.94
C PRO A 247 -16.35 1.47 2.74
N ALA A 248 -16.85 1.42 3.98
CA ALA A 248 -16.68 0.26 4.86
C ALA A 248 -17.29 -1.02 4.26
N GLU A 249 -18.36 -0.88 3.48
CA GLU A 249 -19.03 -1.97 2.78
C GLU A 249 -18.13 -2.62 1.73
N ALA A 250 -17.29 -1.83 1.05
CA ALA A 250 -16.31 -2.35 0.11
C ALA A 250 -15.25 -3.18 0.85
N ILE A 251 -14.67 -2.64 1.94
CA ILE A 251 -13.72 -3.39 2.76
C ILE A 251 -14.34 -4.69 3.28
N ALA A 252 -15.56 -4.63 3.82
CA ALA A 252 -16.27 -5.77 4.37
C ALA A 252 -16.54 -6.86 3.32
N ARG A 253 -16.89 -6.50 2.08
CA ARG A 253 -17.08 -7.47 0.99
C ARG A 253 -15.80 -8.25 0.73
N ARG A 254 -14.66 -7.56 0.64
CA ARG A 254 -13.35 -8.20 0.41
C ARG A 254 -12.95 -9.11 1.56
N MET A 255 -13.09 -8.64 2.80
CA MET A 255 -12.81 -9.45 3.99
C MET A 255 -13.64 -10.73 4.04
N ARG A 256 -14.91 -10.71 3.63
CA ARG A 256 -15.79 -11.90 3.60
C ARG A 256 -15.42 -12.89 2.50
N MET A 257 -15.06 -12.42 1.31
CA MET A 257 -14.58 -13.29 0.22
C MET A 257 -13.37 -14.12 0.69
N SER A 258 -12.46 -13.48 1.41
CA SER A 258 -11.28 -14.11 2.01
C SER A 258 -11.64 -15.23 3.02
N HIS A 259 -12.77 -15.12 3.74
CA HIS A 259 -13.24 -16.16 4.67
C HIS A 259 -13.91 -17.34 3.95
N ALA A 260 -14.65 -17.08 2.88
CA ALA A 260 -15.32 -18.12 2.10
C ALA A 260 -14.32 -19.06 1.42
N GLN A 261 -13.26 -18.50 0.81
CA GLN A 261 -12.18 -19.29 0.17
C GLN A 261 -11.46 -20.21 1.17
N SER A 262 -11.21 -19.77 2.41
CA SER A 262 -10.59 -20.62 3.44
C SER A 262 -11.48 -21.77 3.95
N THR A 263 -12.80 -21.70 3.70
CA THR A 263 -13.74 -22.73 4.13
C THR A 263 -13.92 -23.82 3.06
N GLU A 264 -13.73 -23.49 1.78
CA GLU A 264 -13.82 -24.44 0.67
C GLU A 264 -12.55 -25.30 0.50
N GLU A 265 -11.38 -24.85 0.95
CA GLU A 265 -10.12 -25.62 0.86
C GLU A 265 -9.99 -26.78 1.87
N ASN A 266 -10.99 -27.05 2.72
CA ASN A 266 -10.92 -28.16 3.68
C ASN A 266 -12.17 -29.07 3.69
N PRO A 267 -12.42 -29.89 2.64
CA PRO A 267 -13.51 -30.86 2.62
C PRO A 267 -13.06 -32.26 3.12
N ALA A 268 -12.10 -32.36 4.04
CA ALA A 268 -11.63 -33.67 4.52
C ALA A 268 -11.34 -33.68 6.02
N THR A 269 -12.41 -33.80 6.83
CA THR A 269 -12.52 -34.72 7.98
C THR A 269 -13.86 -34.54 8.67
N GLN A 270 -14.87 -35.29 8.25
CA GLN A 270 -15.99 -35.62 9.13
C GLN A 270 -15.83 -37.06 9.58
N PRO A 271 -15.81 -37.35 10.90
CA PRO A 271 -15.81 -38.71 11.39
C PRO A 271 -17.25 -39.21 11.50
N VAL A 272 -17.52 -40.37 10.90
CA VAL A 272 -18.55 -41.32 11.36
C VAL A 272 -17.97 -42.71 11.31
#